data_AF-A0A2G9SFX0-F1
#
_entry.id   AF-A0A2G9SFX0-F1
#
_cell.length_a   1.000
_cell.length_b   1.000
_cell.length_c   1.000
_cell.angle_alpha   90.00
_cell.angle_beta   90.00
_cell.angle_gamma   90.00
#
_symmetry.space_group_name_H-M   'P 1'
#
loop_
_entity.id
_entity.type
_entity.pdbx_description
1 polymer ?
#
loop_
_entity_poly.entity_id
_entity_poly.type
_entity_poly.pdbx_seq_one_letter_code
_entity_poly.pdbx_strand_id
1 'polypeptide(L)'
;KKYGISLVTIANSFFIFLFTGSSHFHWSVYSILTIHCTCTHCTYFAIDFAGHFTSEDDLNLLIAKNTRLEIYVVTAEGLRPVKEVGMYGKIAVMELFRPKGESKDLLFILTAKYNACILEYKQTGDSIDIITRAHGNVQDRIGRPSETGIIGIIDPDCRMIGLRLYDGLFKVIPLERDNKELKAFNIRLEELHVIDVKFLYSCQAPTICFVYQDPQGRHVKTYEVSLREKEFSKGPWKQENVEAEASMVIAVPEPFGGAIIIGQESITYHNGEKYLAIAPPIIK
;
A
#
# COMPACT_ATOMS: atom_id res chain seq x y z
N LYS A 1 3.88 -29.28 -50.51
CA LYS A 1 3.54 -27.87 -50.20
C LYS A 1 4.25 -27.50 -48.90
N LYS A 2 5.30 -26.68 -48.97
CA LYS A 2 6.03 -26.22 -47.77
C LYS A 2 5.17 -25.16 -47.08
N TYR A 3 4.77 -25.40 -45.83
CA TYR A 3 4.17 -24.38 -44.98
C TYR A 3 5.32 -23.56 -44.39
N GLY A 4 5.47 -22.32 -44.83
CA GLY A 4 6.43 -21.38 -44.24
C GLY A 4 5.71 -20.48 -43.25
N ILE A 5 6.10 -20.56 -41.98
CA ILE A 5 5.73 -19.58 -40.97
C ILE A 5 6.89 -18.59 -40.89
N SER A 6 6.67 -17.35 -41.31
CA SER A 6 7.63 -16.26 -41.09
C SER A 6 7.11 -15.38 -39.96
N LEU A 7 7.82 -15.40 -38.83
CA LEU A 7 7.64 -14.44 -37.74
C LEU A 7 8.40 -13.17 -38.10
N VAL A 8 7.69 -12.05 -38.22
CA VAL A 8 8.29 -10.72 -38.32
C VAL A 8 7.93 -9.96 -37.06
N THR A 9 8.95 -9.66 -36.25
CA THR A 9 8.83 -8.86 -35.03
C THR A 9 9.00 -7.39 -35.40
N ILE A 10 7.96 -6.57 -35.18
CA ILE A 10 8.09 -5.12 -35.16
C ILE A 10 7.48 -4.64 -33.84
N ALA A 11 8.31 -3.98 -33.03
CA ALA A 11 8.01 -3.23 -31.80
C ALA A 11 6.68 -3.56 -31.09
N ASN A 12 6.77 -4.39 -30.05
CA ASN A 12 5.74 -4.57 -29.00
C ASN A 12 4.32 -4.97 -29.44
N SER A 13 4.14 -5.63 -30.60
CA SER A 13 2.90 -6.34 -30.91
C SER A 13 3.19 -7.56 -31.80
N PHE A 14 2.71 -8.74 -31.41
CA PHE A 14 2.81 -9.95 -32.23
C PHE A 14 1.66 -9.99 -33.24
N PHE A 15 1.96 -9.98 -34.54
CA PHE A 15 1.02 -10.28 -35.60
C PHE A 15 1.33 -11.65 -36.18
N ILE A 16 0.32 -12.54 -36.22
CA ILE A 16 0.41 -13.82 -36.93
C ILE A 16 -0.41 -13.67 -38.21
N PHE A 17 0.26 -13.67 -39.36
CA PHE A 17 -0.40 -13.77 -40.66
C PHE A 17 -0.27 -15.19 -41.20
N LEU A 18 -1.41 -15.85 -41.41
CA LEU A 18 -1.50 -17.12 -42.13
C LEU A 18 -1.90 -16.81 -43.58
N PHE A 19 -0.96 -16.97 -44.51
CA PHE A 19 -1.29 -16.95 -45.94
C PHE A 19 -1.70 -18.34 -46.41
N THR A 20 -2.97 -18.49 -46.77
CA THR A 20 -3.44 -19.64 -47.56
C THR A 20 -3.32 -19.29 -49.03
N GLY A 21 -2.39 -19.94 -49.73
CA GLY A 21 -2.23 -19.77 -51.17
C GLY A 21 -3.40 -20.38 -51.95
N SER A 22 -4.32 -19.53 -52.40
CA SER A 22 -5.03 -19.65 -53.68
C SER A 22 -5.89 -18.40 -53.90
N SER A 23 -5.86 -17.88 -55.12
CA SER A 23 -6.55 -16.70 -55.63
C SER A 23 -8.05 -16.68 -55.29
N HIS A 24 -8.45 -15.92 -54.28
CA HIS A 24 -9.72 -15.17 -54.17
C HIS A 24 -9.74 -14.46 -52.81
N PHE A 25 -9.73 -13.12 -52.82
CA PHE A 25 -9.82 -12.30 -51.61
C PHE A 25 -11.28 -12.27 -51.13
N HIS A 26 -11.56 -12.90 -49.99
CA HIS A 26 -12.81 -12.73 -49.26
C HIS A 26 -12.48 -12.06 -47.92
N TRP A 27 -13.05 -10.88 -47.66
CA TRP A 27 -12.87 -10.19 -46.38
C TRP A 27 -13.90 -10.74 -45.39
N SER A 28 -13.44 -11.45 -44.36
CA SER A 28 -14.22 -11.76 -43.17
C SER A 28 -13.54 -11.11 -41.96
N VAL A 29 -14.31 -10.34 -41.21
CA VAL A 29 -13.87 -9.74 -39.94
C VAL A 29 -13.81 -10.86 -38.90
N TYR A 30 -12.60 -11.27 -38.52
CA TYR A 30 -12.41 -12.18 -37.39
C TYR A 30 -12.22 -11.37 -36.11
N SER A 31 -13.06 -11.63 -35.11
CA SER A 31 -12.89 -11.12 -33.74
C SER A 31 -11.50 -11.51 -33.22
N ILE A 32 -10.70 -10.51 -32.84
CA ILE A 32 -9.36 -10.71 -32.30
C ILE A 32 -9.52 -11.16 -30.84
N LEU A 33 -9.28 -12.44 -30.58
CA LEU A 33 -9.19 -12.97 -29.22
C LEU A 33 -7.74 -12.86 -28.75
N THR A 34 -7.37 -11.74 -28.12
CA THR A 34 -6.03 -11.54 -27.57
C THR A 34 -5.88 -12.30 -26.25
N ILE A 35 -5.17 -13.42 -26.25
CA ILE A 35 -4.78 -14.13 -25.03
C ILE A 35 -3.47 -13.50 -24.51
N HIS A 36 -3.56 -12.73 -23.44
CA HIS A 36 -2.38 -12.28 -22.70
C HIS A 36 -1.93 -13.38 -21.74
N CYS A 37 -0.91 -14.16 -22.13
CA CYS A 37 -0.16 -15.00 -21.20
C CYS A 37 0.99 -14.19 -20.58
N THR A 38 1.11 -14.20 -19.25
CA THR A 38 2.25 -13.59 -18.55
C THR A 38 3.44 -14.55 -18.60
N CYS A 39 4.39 -14.33 -19.52
CA CYS A 39 5.51 -15.26 -19.77
C CYS A 39 6.77 -15.04 -18.90
N THR A 40 6.82 -14.08 -17.99
CA THR A 40 7.96 -13.90 -17.08
C THR A 40 7.50 -13.23 -15.79
N HIS A 41 7.86 -13.80 -14.64
CA HIS A 41 7.53 -13.25 -13.32
C HIS A 41 8.15 -11.84 -13.20
N CYS A 42 7.32 -10.81 -13.03
CA CYS A 42 7.78 -9.42 -12.96
C CYS A 42 8.66 -9.21 -11.72
N THR A 43 9.93 -8.83 -11.89
CA THR A 43 10.93 -8.63 -10.83
C THR A 43 11.09 -7.18 -10.38
N TYR A 44 10.08 -6.31 -10.55
CA TYR A 44 10.23 -4.88 -10.26
C TYR A 44 9.11 -4.37 -9.34
N PHE A 45 9.54 -3.77 -8.22
CA PHE A 45 8.78 -3.32 -7.03
C PHE A 45 8.20 -4.47 -6.21
N ALA A 46 8.98 -4.91 -5.21
CA ALA A 46 8.52 -5.78 -4.14
C ALA A 46 8.23 -4.92 -2.90
N ILE A 47 7.01 -5.03 -2.36
CA ILE A 47 6.70 -4.57 -1.00
C ILE A 47 6.74 -5.81 -0.13
N ASP A 48 7.44 -5.76 0.99
CA ASP A 48 7.55 -6.86 1.93
C ASP A 48 7.08 -6.47 3.33
N PHE A 49 6.42 -7.41 4.00
CA PHE A 49 5.98 -7.27 5.39
C PHE A 49 6.25 -8.55 6.14
N ALA A 50 6.71 -8.41 7.38
CA ALA A 50 6.86 -9.49 8.32
C ALA A 50 5.76 -9.43 9.39
N GLY A 51 5.17 -10.57 9.73
CA GLY A 51 4.12 -10.67 10.74
C GLY A 51 3.60 -12.09 10.88
N HIS A 52 2.49 -12.25 11.60
CA HIS A 52 1.92 -13.54 12.00
C HIS A 52 0.59 -13.78 11.29
N PHE A 53 0.65 -14.04 9.99
CA PHE A 53 -0.52 -14.15 9.10
C PHE A 53 -1.07 -15.58 9.02
N THR A 54 -0.22 -16.60 8.98
CA THR A 54 -0.64 -18.01 8.84
C THR A 54 -1.10 -18.60 10.16
N SER A 55 -0.38 -18.29 11.23
CA SER A 55 -0.63 -18.72 12.60
C SER A 55 -0.19 -17.62 13.57
N GLU A 56 -0.60 -17.71 14.84
CA GLU A 56 -0.17 -16.79 15.90
C GLU A 56 1.33 -16.93 16.22
N ASP A 57 1.86 -18.15 16.11
CA ASP A 57 3.26 -18.47 16.46
C ASP A 57 4.22 -18.38 15.26
N ASP A 58 3.70 -18.56 14.03
CA ASP A 58 4.53 -18.59 12.83
C ASP A 58 4.93 -17.18 12.43
N LEU A 59 6.22 -16.94 12.22
CA LEU A 59 6.69 -15.72 11.58
C LEU A 59 6.59 -15.89 10.06
N ASN A 60 5.85 -15.00 9.43
CA ASN A 60 5.66 -14.95 7.99
C ASN A 60 6.38 -13.79 7.35
N LEU A 61 6.79 -14.00 6.10
CA LEU A 61 7.24 -12.96 5.20
C LEU A 61 6.30 -12.93 4.00
N LEU A 62 5.61 -11.82 3.80
CA LEU A 62 4.70 -11.59 2.69
C LEU A 62 5.39 -10.68 1.68
N ILE A 63 5.42 -11.11 0.42
CA ILE A 63 6.07 -10.36 -0.66
C ILE A 63 5.06 -10.08 -1.75
N ALA A 64 4.80 -8.80 -2.02
CA ALA A 64 3.95 -8.35 -3.11
C ALA A 64 4.80 -8.03 -4.34
N LYS A 65 4.72 -8.86 -5.39
CA LYS A 65 5.36 -8.65 -6.69
C LYS A 65 4.34 -8.19 -7.72
N ASN A 66 4.11 -6.88 -7.80
CA ASN A 66 3.15 -6.25 -8.71
C ASN A 66 1.72 -6.78 -8.56
N THR A 67 1.35 -7.88 -9.24
CA THR A 67 0.01 -8.51 -9.16
C THR A 67 0.03 -9.85 -8.41
N ARG A 68 1.15 -10.27 -7.86
CA ARG A 68 1.30 -11.54 -7.15
C ARG A 68 1.64 -11.29 -5.68
N LEU A 69 1.03 -12.07 -4.80
CA LEU A 69 1.32 -12.12 -3.37
C LEU A 69 1.92 -13.49 -3.06
N GLU A 70 3.16 -13.49 -2.57
CA GLU A 70 3.86 -14.69 -2.10
C GLU A 70 3.90 -14.68 -0.57
N ILE A 71 3.55 -15.81 0.05
CA ILE A 71 3.53 -15.98 1.50
C ILE A 71 4.58 -17.04 1.87
N TYR A 72 5.52 -16.65 2.70
CA TYR A 72 6.58 -17.50 3.22
C TYR A 72 6.47 -17.64 4.74
N VAL A 73 6.91 -18.78 5.27
CA VAL A 73 7.16 -18.99 6.70
C VAL A 73 8.67 -18.98 6.92
N VAL A 74 9.11 -18.23 7.92
CA VAL A 74 10.52 -18.17 8.32
C VAL A 74 10.83 -19.42 9.15
N THR A 75 11.77 -20.23 8.68
CA THR A 75 12.30 -21.40 9.37
C THR A 75 13.80 -21.25 9.60
N ALA A 76 14.39 -22.10 10.44
CA ALA A 76 15.84 -22.06 10.70
C ALA A 76 16.69 -22.32 9.44
N GLU A 77 16.15 -23.04 8.46
CA GLU A 77 16.82 -23.37 7.20
C GLU A 77 16.67 -22.26 6.14
N GLY A 78 15.71 -21.35 6.33
CA GLY A 78 15.43 -20.24 5.41
C GLY A 78 13.95 -19.93 5.27
N LEU A 79 13.54 -19.53 4.07
CA LEU A 79 12.15 -19.17 3.77
C LEU A 79 11.44 -20.36 3.12
N ARG A 80 10.43 -20.91 3.81
CA ARG A 80 9.59 -21.97 3.27
C ARG A 80 8.37 -21.36 2.56
N PRO A 81 8.18 -21.57 1.24
CA PRO A 81 7.01 -21.08 0.54
C PRO A 81 5.76 -21.81 1.01
N VAL A 82 4.71 -21.06 1.35
CA VAL A 82 3.42 -21.61 1.78
C VAL A 82 2.39 -21.51 0.66
N LYS A 83 2.19 -20.30 0.14
CA LYS A 83 1.16 -20.04 -0.87
C LYS A 83 1.55 -18.86 -1.74
N GLU A 84 1.17 -18.95 -3.01
CA GLU A 84 1.22 -17.84 -3.95
C GLU A 84 -0.20 -17.55 -4.44
N VAL A 85 -0.59 -16.28 -4.44
CA VAL A 85 -1.91 -15.82 -4.87
C VAL A 85 -1.79 -14.71 -5.90
N GLY A 86 -2.50 -14.87 -7.02
CA GLY A 86 -2.64 -13.83 -8.03
C GLY A 86 -3.76 -12.87 -7.67
N MET A 87 -3.47 -11.57 -7.64
CA MET A 87 -4.44 -10.50 -7.45
C MET A 87 -4.86 -9.92 -8.80
N TYR A 88 -6.15 -9.64 -8.98
CA TYR A 88 -6.67 -8.96 -10.19
C TYR A 88 -6.44 -7.45 -10.15
N GLY A 89 -5.22 -7.04 -9.85
CA GLY A 89 -4.81 -5.64 -9.75
C GLY A 89 -3.37 -5.52 -9.27
N LYS A 90 -2.72 -4.42 -9.63
CA LYS A 90 -1.40 -4.08 -9.09
C LYS A 90 -1.56 -3.69 -7.61
N ILE A 91 -0.86 -4.38 -6.72
CA ILE A 91 -0.78 -4.07 -5.30
C ILE A 91 -0.05 -2.74 -5.15
N ALA A 92 -0.70 -1.77 -4.52
CA ALA A 92 -0.17 -0.44 -4.24
C ALA A 92 0.16 -0.26 -2.76
N VAL A 93 -0.71 -0.76 -1.87
CA VAL A 93 -0.47 -0.83 -0.42
C VAL A 93 -0.69 -2.25 0.03
N MET A 94 0.16 -2.72 0.93
CA MET A 94 0.05 -3.98 1.64
C MET A 94 0.43 -3.70 3.09
N GLU A 95 -0.43 -4.04 4.05
CA GLU A 95 -0.17 -3.80 5.48
C GLU A 95 -0.76 -4.95 6.30
N LEU A 96 -0.02 -5.41 7.31
CA LEU A 96 -0.49 -6.40 8.28
C LEU A 96 -0.99 -5.69 9.54
N PHE A 97 -2.08 -6.18 10.10
CA PHE A 97 -2.61 -5.64 11.35
C PHE A 97 -3.39 -6.71 12.12
N ARG A 98 -3.41 -6.59 13.45
CA ARG A 98 -4.14 -7.51 14.34
C ARG A 98 -5.21 -6.76 15.13
N PRO A 99 -6.49 -6.81 14.68
CA PRO A 99 -7.59 -6.26 15.46
C PRO A 99 -7.75 -6.92 16.83
N LYS A 100 -8.30 -6.17 17.79
CA LYS A 100 -8.58 -6.69 19.14
C LYS A 100 -9.57 -7.86 19.07
N GLY A 101 -9.13 -9.02 19.55
CA GLY A 101 -9.90 -10.25 19.60
C GLY A 101 -9.74 -11.19 18.40
N GLU A 102 -8.86 -10.87 17.44
CA GLU A 102 -8.39 -11.83 16.43
C GLU A 102 -7.10 -12.49 16.95
N SER A 103 -6.91 -13.79 16.67
CA SER A 103 -5.72 -14.54 17.13
C SER A 103 -4.50 -14.35 16.23
N LYS A 104 -4.73 -14.06 14.95
CA LYS A 104 -3.72 -13.92 13.91
C LYS A 104 -3.90 -12.60 13.17
N ASP A 105 -2.88 -12.21 12.42
CA ASP A 105 -2.90 -10.97 11.65
C ASP A 105 -3.83 -11.09 10.43
N LEU A 106 -4.45 -9.97 10.08
CA LEU A 106 -5.18 -9.79 8.84
C LEU A 106 -4.33 -8.97 7.87
N LEU A 107 -4.55 -9.19 6.58
CA LEU A 107 -3.82 -8.50 5.52
C LEU A 107 -4.72 -7.49 4.83
N PHE A 108 -4.36 -6.21 4.92
CA PHE A 108 -4.98 -5.16 4.13
C PHE A 108 -4.23 -4.99 2.81
N ILE A 109 -4.97 -4.98 1.70
CA ILE A 109 -4.42 -4.69 0.37
C ILE A 109 -5.24 -3.58 -0.27
N LEU A 110 -4.53 -2.61 -0.85
CA LEU A 110 -5.09 -1.63 -1.77
C LEU A 110 -4.43 -1.77 -3.14
N THR A 111 -5.25 -1.86 -4.17
CA THR A 111 -4.75 -1.93 -5.56
C THR A 111 -4.64 -0.54 -6.19
N ALA A 112 -3.85 -0.42 -7.27
CA ALA A 112 -3.71 0.82 -8.05
C ALA A 112 -5.03 1.29 -8.71
N LYS A 113 -6.04 0.43 -8.81
CA LYS A 113 -7.41 0.77 -9.23
C LYS A 113 -8.35 1.05 -8.05
N TYR A 114 -7.78 1.33 -6.88
CA TYR A 114 -8.50 1.67 -5.65
C TYR A 114 -9.46 0.58 -5.15
N ASN A 115 -9.26 -0.69 -5.54
CA ASN A 115 -9.93 -1.80 -4.88
C ASN A 115 -9.20 -2.10 -3.58
N ALA A 116 -9.90 -1.99 -2.46
CA ALA A 116 -9.44 -2.31 -1.13
C ALA A 116 -10.02 -3.67 -0.70
N CYS A 117 -9.22 -4.48 -0.03
CA CYS A 117 -9.71 -5.70 0.61
C CYS A 117 -8.94 -6.02 1.89
N ILE A 118 -9.61 -6.73 2.78
CA ILE A 118 -9.02 -7.35 3.97
C ILE A 118 -9.09 -8.86 3.76
N LEU A 119 -7.94 -9.50 3.83
CA LEU A 119 -7.75 -10.92 3.59
C LEU A 119 -7.38 -11.63 4.90
N GLU A 120 -7.87 -12.86 5.03
CA GLU A 120 -7.56 -13.77 6.13
C GLU A 120 -7.01 -15.08 5.55
N TYR A 121 -5.92 -15.58 6.12
CA TYR A 121 -5.41 -16.91 5.82
C TYR A 121 -6.22 -17.98 6.56
N LYS A 122 -6.84 -18.93 5.87
CA LYS A 122 -7.49 -20.08 6.52
C LYS A 122 -6.93 -21.38 5.95
N GLN A 123 -6.51 -22.25 6.85
CA GLN A 123 -6.07 -23.60 6.51
C GLN A 123 -7.03 -24.62 7.12
N THR A 124 -7.58 -25.50 6.29
CA THR A 124 -8.44 -26.62 6.73
C THR A 124 -7.79 -27.92 6.28
N GLY A 125 -7.02 -28.56 7.16
CA GLY A 125 -6.17 -29.70 6.80
C GLY A 125 -5.10 -29.28 5.80
N ASP A 126 -5.10 -29.90 4.62
CA ASP A 126 -4.15 -29.62 3.55
C ASP A 126 -4.60 -28.48 2.61
N SER A 127 -5.87 -28.04 2.68
CA SER A 127 -6.37 -26.96 1.83
C SER A 127 -6.05 -25.59 2.44
N ILE A 128 -5.35 -24.77 1.67
CA ILE A 128 -4.98 -23.40 2.02
C ILE A 128 -5.81 -22.43 1.18
N ASP A 129 -6.66 -21.66 1.85
CA ASP A 129 -7.55 -20.68 1.25
C ASP A 129 -7.30 -19.29 1.83
N ILE A 130 -7.32 -18.27 0.97
CA ILE A 130 -7.32 -16.87 1.38
C ILE A 130 -8.75 -16.35 1.28
N ILE A 131 -9.33 -16.00 2.42
CA ILE A 131 -10.71 -15.55 2.54
C ILE A 131 -10.74 -14.03 2.54
N THR A 132 -11.57 -13.46 1.68
CA THR A 132 -11.86 -12.02 1.70
C THR A 132 -12.87 -11.72 2.80
N ARG A 133 -12.42 -11.10 3.89
CA ARG A 133 -13.28 -10.69 5.03
C ARG A 133 -14.10 -9.44 4.69
N ALA A 134 -13.48 -8.50 3.98
CA ALA A 134 -14.11 -7.26 3.55
C ALA A 134 -13.53 -6.83 2.20
N HIS A 135 -14.33 -6.22 1.36
CA HIS A 135 -13.87 -5.64 0.09
C HIS A 135 -14.72 -4.44 -0.32
N GLY A 136 -14.11 -3.51 -1.04
CA GLY A 136 -14.77 -2.31 -1.53
C GLY A 136 -13.91 -1.56 -2.53
N ASN A 137 -14.51 -0.65 -3.27
CA ASN A 137 -13.76 0.30 -4.10
C ASN A 137 -13.77 1.67 -3.40
N VAL A 138 -12.59 2.22 -3.15
CA VAL A 138 -12.40 3.47 -2.41
C VAL A 138 -12.11 4.66 -3.32
N GLN A 139 -12.33 4.54 -4.63
CA GLN A 139 -12.13 5.62 -5.59
C GLN A 139 -13.17 6.73 -5.37
N ASP A 140 -12.71 7.98 -5.30
CA ASP A 140 -13.60 9.13 -5.36
C ASP A 140 -13.88 9.53 -6.81
N ARG A 141 -15.09 10.05 -7.05
CA ARG A 141 -15.46 10.57 -8.39
C ARG A 141 -14.68 11.83 -8.76
N ILE A 142 -14.22 12.57 -7.76
CA ILE A 142 -13.55 13.87 -7.89
C ILE A 142 -12.31 13.82 -7.01
N GLY A 143 -11.17 14.25 -7.53
CA GLY A 143 -9.92 14.33 -6.80
C GLY A 143 -8.73 14.31 -7.74
N ARG A 144 -7.74 15.18 -7.49
CA ARG A 144 -6.44 15.12 -8.17
C ARG A 144 -5.60 14.04 -7.49
N PRO A 145 -5.16 12.98 -8.20
CA PRO A 145 -4.29 11.97 -7.62
C PRO A 145 -3.01 12.61 -7.11
N SER A 146 -2.57 12.20 -5.91
CA SER A 146 -1.39 12.79 -5.30
C SER A 146 -0.08 12.43 -6.01
N GLU A 147 0.84 13.39 -6.04
CA GLU A 147 2.13 13.25 -6.73
C GLU A 147 3.05 12.22 -6.05
N THR A 148 3.04 12.16 -4.71
CA THR A 148 3.80 11.17 -3.94
C THR A 148 3.12 9.79 -3.89
N GLY A 149 2.07 9.58 -4.68
CA GLY A 149 1.41 8.30 -4.86
C GLY A 149 0.43 7.91 -3.75
N ILE A 150 -0.01 6.65 -3.79
CA ILE A 150 -0.97 6.10 -2.83
C ILE A 150 -0.23 5.77 -1.54
N ILE A 151 -0.68 6.36 -0.43
CA ILE A 151 -0.23 5.98 0.91
C ILE A 151 -1.40 5.39 1.66
N GLY A 152 -1.21 4.20 2.25
CA GLY A 152 -2.16 3.60 3.18
C GLY A 152 -1.45 3.26 4.47
N ILE A 153 -2.08 3.63 5.58
CA ILE A 153 -1.54 3.46 6.92
C ILE A 153 -2.63 2.94 7.84
N ILE A 154 -2.25 2.15 8.83
CA ILE A 154 -3.18 1.57 9.80
C ILE A 154 -2.85 2.14 11.18
N ASP A 155 -3.88 2.50 11.94
CA ASP A 155 -3.73 2.92 13.33
C ASP A 155 -3.17 1.75 14.18
N PRO A 156 -2.17 1.97 15.05
CA PRO A 156 -1.57 0.91 15.87
C PRO A 156 -2.58 0.16 16.74
N ASP A 157 -3.63 0.83 17.21
CA ASP A 157 -4.73 0.25 17.98
C ASP A 157 -5.79 -0.45 17.10
N CYS A 158 -5.55 -0.50 15.79
CA CYS A 158 -6.42 -1.09 14.76
C CYS A 158 -7.85 -0.49 14.75
N ARG A 159 -7.99 0.80 15.03
CA ARG A 159 -9.29 1.49 15.03
C ARG A 159 -9.74 1.93 13.65
N MET A 160 -8.79 2.26 12.77
CA MET A 160 -9.07 2.74 11.42
C MET A 160 -7.91 2.50 10.46
N ILE A 161 -8.21 2.57 9.17
CA ILE A 161 -7.22 2.68 8.09
C ILE A 161 -7.32 4.09 7.52
N GLY A 162 -6.17 4.76 7.41
CA GLY A 162 -6.00 6.04 6.76
C GLY A 162 -5.43 5.87 5.36
N LEU A 163 -6.06 6.48 4.37
CA LEU A 163 -5.65 6.45 2.97
C LEU A 163 -5.47 7.88 2.45
N ARG A 164 -4.28 8.18 1.95
CA ARG A 164 -3.99 9.39 1.19
C ARG A 164 -3.93 9.02 -0.30
N LEU A 165 -5.03 9.27 -0.99
CA LEU A 165 -5.21 8.98 -2.41
C LEU A 165 -5.15 10.24 -3.29
N TYR A 166 -5.68 11.34 -2.77
CA TYR A 166 -5.85 12.60 -3.49
C TYR A 166 -5.32 13.77 -2.65
N ASP A 167 -4.94 14.86 -3.33
CA ASP A 167 -4.46 16.07 -2.65
C ASP A 167 -5.60 16.77 -1.90
N GLY A 168 -5.32 17.20 -0.67
CA GLY A 168 -6.30 17.88 0.20
C GLY A 168 -7.42 16.98 0.75
N LEU A 169 -7.33 15.66 0.56
CA LEU A 169 -8.30 14.70 1.09
C LEU A 169 -7.58 13.55 1.80
N PHE A 170 -7.98 13.30 3.05
CA PHE A 170 -7.58 12.12 3.79
C PHE A 170 -8.79 11.20 3.99
N LYS A 171 -8.72 10.01 3.42
CA LYS A 171 -9.82 9.04 3.45
C LYS A 171 -9.64 8.11 4.64
N VAL A 172 -10.69 7.95 5.43
CA VAL A 172 -10.69 7.13 6.64
C VAL A 172 -11.67 5.98 6.48
N ILE A 173 -11.20 4.77 6.71
CA ILE A 173 -12.00 3.54 6.78
C ILE A 173 -12.04 3.08 8.25
N PRO A 174 -13.19 3.18 8.94
CA PRO A 174 -13.34 2.61 10.27
C PRO A 174 -13.20 1.09 10.24
N LEU A 175 -12.35 0.55 11.13
CA LEU A 175 -12.15 -0.88 11.30
C LEU A 175 -13.18 -1.43 12.31
N GLU A 176 -14.42 -1.51 11.87
CA GLU A 176 -15.51 -2.11 12.62
C GLU A 176 -15.83 -3.50 12.06
N ARG A 177 -16.22 -4.45 12.91
CA ARG A 177 -16.52 -5.85 12.50
C ARG A 177 -17.66 -5.93 11.47
N ASP A 178 -18.57 -4.96 11.51
CA ASP A 178 -19.74 -4.90 10.63
C ASP A 178 -19.44 -4.25 9.27
N ASN A 179 -18.28 -3.59 9.12
CA ASN A 179 -17.92 -2.84 7.92
C ASN A 179 -17.33 -3.73 6.81
N LYS A 180 -18.11 -4.71 6.33
CA LYS A 180 -17.68 -5.63 5.27
C LYS A 180 -17.51 -4.96 3.90
N GLU A 181 -18.19 -3.85 3.67
CA GLU A 181 -18.14 -3.07 2.43
C GLU A 181 -17.00 -2.04 2.41
N LEU A 182 -16.20 -1.94 3.48
CA LEU A 182 -15.14 -0.94 3.64
C LEU A 182 -15.63 0.49 3.35
N LYS A 183 -16.80 0.85 3.91
CA LYS A 183 -17.33 2.20 3.80
C LYS A 183 -16.33 3.18 4.42
N ALA A 184 -15.98 4.19 3.64
CA ALA A 184 -15.02 5.20 4.00
C ALA A 184 -15.68 6.58 3.98
N PHE A 185 -15.09 7.53 4.69
CA PHE A 185 -15.42 8.94 4.57
C PHE A 185 -14.15 9.75 4.33
N ASN A 186 -14.29 10.92 3.71
CA ASN A 186 -13.17 11.80 3.42
C ASN A 186 -13.18 12.96 4.42
N ILE A 187 -12.01 13.24 5.00
CA ILE A 187 -11.75 14.42 5.80
C ILE A 187 -10.92 15.38 4.95
N ARG A 188 -11.29 16.66 4.98
CA ARG A 188 -10.53 17.70 4.28
C ARG A 188 -9.20 17.93 4.98
N LEU A 189 -8.12 17.89 4.21
CA LEU A 189 -6.78 18.25 4.67
C LEU A 189 -6.42 19.62 4.11
N GLU A 190 -6.00 20.55 4.96
CA GLU A 190 -5.63 21.91 4.54
C GLU A 190 -4.33 21.90 3.72
N GLU A 191 -3.40 21.04 4.11
CA GLU A 191 -2.11 20.85 3.46
C GLU A 191 -2.25 20.00 2.18
N LEU A 192 -2.07 20.63 1.02
CA LEU A 192 -2.28 19.97 -0.28
C LEU A 192 -1.13 19.02 -0.67
N HIS A 193 0.12 19.41 -0.43
CA HIS A 193 1.30 18.66 -0.85
C HIS A 193 1.89 17.87 0.32
N VAL A 194 1.26 16.75 0.64
CA VAL A 194 1.75 15.81 1.66
C VAL A 194 2.79 14.87 1.05
N ILE A 195 3.93 14.73 1.74
CA ILE A 195 5.06 13.90 1.30
C ILE A 195 4.91 12.48 1.83
N ASP A 196 4.87 12.33 3.15
CA ASP A 196 4.65 11.06 3.84
C ASP A 196 3.81 11.27 5.10
N VAL A 197 3.11 10.22 5.52
CA VAL A 197 2.20 10.22 6.67
C VAL A 197 2.26 8.88 7.39
N LYS A 198 2.17 8.91 8.73
CA LYS A 198 2.09 7.73 9.60
C LYS A 198 1.18 8.01 10.80
N PHE A 199 0.56 6.96 11.34
CA PHE A 199 -0.09 7.04 12.64
C PHE A 199 0.96 6.97 13.76
N LEU A 200 0.84 7.83 14.76
CA LEU A 200 1.67 7.79 15.95
C LEU A 200 1.20 6.69 16.91
N TYR A 201 2.15 6.09 17.62
CA TYR A 201 1.88 5.13 18.69
C TYR A 201 1.48 5.84 19.99
N SER A 202 0.74 5.13 20.86
CA SER A 202 0.42 5.55 22.23
C SER A 202 -0.44 6.80 22.38
N CYS A 203 -1.23 7.15 21.35
CA CYS A 203 -2.14 8.28 21.42
C CYS A 203 -3.56 7.84 21.81
N GLN A 204 -4.16 8.54 22.77
CA GLN A 204 -5.55 8.28 23.20
C GLN A 204 -6.52 8.36 22.02
N ALA A 205 -6.38 9.38 21.19
CA ALA A 205 -7.04 9.49 19.90
C ALA A 205 -6.09 9.06 18.77
N PRO A 206 -6.60 8.44 17.69
CA PRO A 206 -5.78 8.14 16.51
C PRO A 206 -5.16 9.43 15.98
N THR A 207 -3.83 9.50 15.98
CA THR A 207 -3.10 10.72 15.65
C THR A 207 -2.22 10.46 14.45
N ILE A 208 -2.38 11.25 13.38
CA ILE A 208 -1.50 11.21 12.22
C ILE A 208 -0.38 12.23 12.37
N CYS A 209 0.83 11.86 11.94
CA CYS A 209 1.98 12.73 11.76
C CYS A 209 2.38 12.68 10.30
N PHE A 210 2.55 13.85 9.68
CA PHE A 210 2.90 13.93 8.27
C PHE A 210 3.85 15.09 7.99
N VAL A 211 4.66 14.90 6.96
CA VAL A 211 5.48 15.97 6.37
C VAL A 211 4.70 16.53 5.19
N TYR A 212 4.61 17.85 5.10
CA TYR A 212 4.03 18.54 3.95
C TYR A 212 4.95 19.66 3.46
N GLN A 213 4.72 20.08 2.23
CA GLN A 213 5.46 21.18 1.59
C GLN A 213 4.52 22.33 1.24
N ASP A 214 4.97 23.54 1.54
CA ASP A 214 4.32 24.79 1.15
C ASP A 214 5.37 25.76 0.54
N PRO A 215 5.01 26.99 0.15
CA PRO A 215 5.97 27.95 -0.39
C PRO A 215 7.10 28.38 0.56
N GLN A 216 6.96 28.17 1.87
CA GLN A 216 7.96 28.53 2.88
C GLN A 216 8.95 27.39 3.15
N GLY A 217 8.56 26.14 2.91
CA GLY A 217 9.45 24.99 3.00
C GLY A 217 8.71 23.68 3.28
N ARG A 218 9.42 22.75 3.92
CA ARG A 218 8.82 21.52 4.47
C ARG A 218 8.56 21.70 5.95
N HIS A 219 7.42 21.17 6.40
CA HIS A 219 6.94 21.28 7.76
C HIS A 219 6.38 19.94 8.22
N VAL A 220 6.33 19.73 9.54
CA VAL A 220 5.72 18.54 10.15
C VAL A 220 4.57 18.97 11.03
N LYS A 221 3.43 18.32 10.85
CA LYS A 221 2.21 18.61 11.61
C LYS A 221 1.56 17.32 12.05
N THR A 222 0.86 17.41 13.18
CA THR A 222 0.04 16.31 13.69
C THR A 222 -1.43 16.72 13.72
N TYR A 223 -2.30 15.74 13.46
CA TYR A 223 -3.75 15.88 13.62
C TYR A 223 -4.31 14.68 14.37
N GLU A 224 -5.28 14.94 15.23
CA GLU A 224 -6.11 13.91 15.83
C GLU A 224 -7.31 13.64 14.93
N VAL A 225 -7.65 12.36 14.74
CA VAL A 225 -8.74 11.94 13.85
C VAL A 225 -9.95 11.54 14.68
N SER A 226 -11.03 12.33 14.61
CA SER A 226 -12.29 12.00 15.27
C SER A 226 -13.17 11.16 14.36
N LEU A 227 -13.32 9.87 14.68
CA LEU A 227 -14.25 8.97 13.96
C LEU A 227 -15.72 9.38 14.12
N ARG A 228 -16.05 10.01 15.26
CA ARG A 228 -17.41 10.45 15.58
C ARG A 228 -17.81 11.69 14.79
N GLU A 229 -16.99 12.73 14.85
CA GLU A 229 -17.26 14.02 14.20
C GLU A 229 -16.83 14.02 12.72
N LYS A 230 -16.04 13.01 12.30
CA LYS A 230 -15.52 12.86 10.94
C LYS A 230 -14.69 14.05 10.47
N GLU A 231 -13.93 14.62 11.39
CA GLU A 231 -13.08 15.78 11.17
C GLU A 231 -11.71 15.60 11.86
N PHE A 232 -10.77 16.46 11.47
CA PHE A 232 -9.49 16.58 12.16
C PHE A 232 -9.62 17.55 13.33
N SER A 233 -9.06 17.15 14.46
CA SER A 233 -8.79 18.01 15.60
C SER A 233 -7.30 18.37 15.65
N LYS A 234 -6.98 19.46 16.34
CA LYS A 234 -5.59 19.91 16.51
C LYS A 234 -4.77 18.80 17.17
N GLY A 235 -3.69 18.37 16.52
CA GLY A 235 -2.81 17.35 17.07
C GLY A 235 -1.93 17.84 18.23
N PRO A 236 -1.23 16.90 18.89
CA PRO A 236 -0.46 17.18 20.10
C PRO A 236 0.70 18.15 19.88
N TRP A 237 1.32 18.18 18.69
CA TRP A 237 2.45 19.05 18.40
C TRP A 237 2.59 19.37 16.91
N LYS A 238 3.34 20.43 16.59
CA LYS A 238 3.71 20.80 15.23
C LYS A 238 5.14 21.33 15.21
N GLN A 239 5.83 21.13 14.10
CA GLN A 239 7.16 21.69 13.86
C GLN A 239 7.18 22.38 12.50
N GLU A 240 7.47 23.69 12.51
CA GLU A 240 7.68 24.45 11.28
C GLU A 240 9.16 24.39 10.86
N ASN A 241 9.41 24.50 9.55
CA ASN A 241 10.76 24.58 8.97
C ASN A 241 11.63 23.37 9.31
N VAL A 242 11.18 22.17 8.92
CA VAL A 242 12.06 21.00 8.89
C VAL A 242 12.98 21.06 7.67
N GLU A 243 13.90 20.10 7.56
CA GLU A 243 14.82 20.03 6.43
C GLU A 243 14.07 20.07 5.09
N ALA A 244 14.59 20.86 4.15
CA ALA A 244 13.97 21.07 2.84
C ALA A 244 13.79 19.77 2.02
N GLU A 245 14.58 18.72 2.33
CA GLU A 245 14.51 17.41 1.70
C GLU A 245 13.97 16.29 2.62
N ALA A 246 13.27 16.65 3.70
CA ALA A 246 12.56 15.70 4.58
C ALA A 246 11.57 14.83 3.79
N SER A 247 11.82 13.53 3.68
CA SER A 247 11.14 12.63 2.74
C SER A 247 10.35 11.50 3.40
N MET A 248 10.69 11.12 4.63
CA MET A 248 10.11 9.97 5.29
C MET A 248 9.76 10.27 6.74
N VAL A 249 8.61 9.74 7.18
CA VAL A 249 8.15 9.75 8.57
C VAL A 249 8.18 8.32 9.10
N ILE A 250 8.83 8.14 10.25
CA ILE A 250 8.83 6.88 10.99
C ILE A 250 8.17 7.13 12.34
N ALA A 251 7.00 6.52 12.56
CA ALA A 251 6.37 6.53 13.87
C ALA A 251 7.16 5.61 14.81
N VAL A 252 7.56 6.10 15.98
CA VAL A 252 8.35 5.33 16.93
C VAL A 252 7.40 4.63 17.92
N PRO A 253 7.50 3.29 18.08
CA PRO A 253 6.68 2.56 19.04
C PRO A 253 6.98 2.91 20.51
N GLU A 254 6.20 2.32 21.41
CA GLU A 254 6.49 2.33 22.85
C GLU A 254 7.86 1.68 23.15
N PRO A 255 8.60 2.19 24.16
CA PRO A 255 8.19 3.21 25.14
C PRO A 255 8.51 4.66 24.74
N PHE A 256 9.12 4.91 23.57
CA PHE A 256 9.61 6.24 23.22
C PHE A 256 8.52 7.15 22.66
N GLY A 257 7.67 6.63 21.76
CA GLY A 257 6.66 7.42 21.08
C GLY A 257 7.24 8.52 20.17
N GLY A 258 6.35 9.30 19.55
CA GLY A 258 6.73 10.39 18.63
C GLY A 258 7.09 9.91 17.23
N ALA A 259 7.81 10.74 16.48
CA ALA A 259 8.20 10.46 15.10
C ALA A 259 9.66 10.83 14.82
N ILE A 260 10.30 10.03 13.98
CA ILE A 260 11.58 10.34 13.34
C ILE A 260 11.30 10.82 11.92
N ILE A 261 11.91 11.93 11.55
CA ILE A 261 11.83 12.54 10.23
C ILE A 261 13.21 12.43 9.61
N ILE A 262 13.27 11.74 8.46
CA ILE A 262 14.51 11.53 7.71
C ILE A 262 14.52 12.49 6.52
N GLY A 263 15.53 13.36 6.48
CA GLY A 263 15.89 14.13 5.32
C GLY A 263 17.13 13.57 4.63
N GLN A 264 17.71 14.36 3.74
CA GLN A 264 18.91 14.00 2.99
C GLN A 264 20.18 14.17 3.83
N GLU A 265 20.24 15.23 4.64
CA GLU A 265 21.43 15.58 5.44
C GLU A 265 21.22 15.40 6.94
N SER A 266 19.97 15.38 7.40
CA SER A 266 19.66 15.28 8.83
C SER A 266 18.58 14.24 9.12
N ILE A 267 18.67 13.70 10.34
CA ILE A 267 17.64 12.86 10.95
C ILE A 267 17.20 13.57 12.22
N THR A 268 15.90 13.84 12.33
CA THR A 268 15.33 14.55 13.48
C THR A 268 14.28 13.71 14.17
N TYR A 269 14.24 13.73 15.50
CA TYR A 269 13.23 13.08 16.32
C TYR A 269 12.38 14.14 17.02
N HIS A 270 11.07 13.95 16.98
CA HIS A 270 10.06 14.85 17.53
C HIS A 270 9.07 14.08 18.40
N ASN A 271 8.90 14.52 19.64
CA ASN A 271 7.85 14.02 20.53
C ASN A 271 7.39 15.14 21.47
N GLY A 272 6.45 15.97 21.00
CA GLY A 272 6.01 17.13 21.75
C GLY A 272 7.12 18.16 21.90
N GLU A 273 7.52 18.42 23.14
CA GLU A 273 8.61 19.35 23.46
C GLU A 273 10.01 18.74 23.24
N LYS A 274 10.10 17.41 23.13
CA LYS A 274 11.39 16.72 22.95
C LYS A 274 11.79 16.76 21.48
N TYR A 275 12.93 17.40 21.21
CA TYR A 275 13.54 17.51 19.89
C TYR A 275 15.00 17.04 19.94
N LEU A 276 15.38 16.17 19.00
CA LEU A 276 16.76 15.77 18.78
C LEU A 276 17.06 15.83 17.29
N ALA A 277 18.22 16.36 16.92
CA ALA A 277 18.68 16.40 15.54
C ALA A 277 20.09 15.87 15.44
N ILE A 278 20.33 15.00 14.47
CA ILE A 278 21.64 14.51 14.11
C ILE A 278 21.88 14.76 12.62
N ALA A 279 23.07 15.22 12.28
CA ALA A 279 23.55 15.37 10.91
C ALA A 279 24.85 14.57 10.78
N PRO A 280 24.77 13.25 10.55
CA PRO A 280 25.95 12.43 10.38
C PRO A 280 26.74 12.91 9.15
N PRO A 281 28.07 13.06 9.24
CA PRO A 281 28.87 13.50 8.10
C PRO A 281 28.74 12.51 6.94
N ILE A 282 28.70 13.04 5.72
CA ILE A 282 28.68 12.26 4.48
C ILE A 282 29.85 11.25 4.54
N ILE A 283 29.53 9.95 4.46
CA ILE A 283 30.55 8.91 4.30
C ILE A 283 31.21 9.18 2.95
N LYS A 284 32.45 9.68 2.99
CA LYS A 284 33.28 9.95 1.80
C LYS A 284 33.70 8.66 1.10
#